data_AF-A0A9W6T9S0-F1
#
_entry.id   AF-A0A9W6T9S0-F1
#
_cell.length_a   1.000
_cell.length_b   1.000
_cell.length_c   1.000
_cell.angle_alpha   90.00
_cell.angle_beta   90.00
_cell.angle_gamma   90.00
#
_symmetry.space_group_name_H-M   'P 1'
#
loop_
_entity.id
_entity.type
_entity.pdbx_description
1 polymer ?
#
loop_
_entity_poly.entity_id
_entity_poly.type
_entity_poly.pdbx_seq_one_letter_code
_entity_poly.pdbx_strand_id
1 'polypeptide(L)'
;MNNKRVLPCAALFCTQTVLNAMNKVPVLKGKVAVGDPSYCNTEEYKKSLYVVDCSESVKLLGDIQFITLDKCVADIYEQYYKVNDL
;
A
#
# COMPACT_ATOMS: atom_id res chain seq x y z
N MET A 1 -13.96 23.94 -1.53
CA MET A 1 -12.86 23.48 -0.66
C MET A 1 -12.01 24.69 -0.28
N ASN A 2 -12.48 25.53 0.65
CA ASN A 2 -11.80 26.79 0.94
C ASN A 2 -10.80 26.60 2.08
N ASN A 3 -9.51 26.80 1.78
CA ASN A 3 -8.37 26.86 2.71
C ASN A 3 -8.09 25.62 3.59
N LYS A 4 -8.64 24.45 3.26
CA LYS A 4 -8.30 23.19 3.96
C LYS A 4 -7.15 22.47 3.26
N ARG A 5 -6.24 21.90 4.04
CA ARG A 5 -5.21 20.98 3.54
C ARG A 5 -5.76 19.56 3.58
N VAL A 6 -5.66 18.86 2.47
CA VAL A 6 -6.03 17.44 2.36
C VAL A 6 -4.77 16.61 2.52
N LEU A 7 -4.82 15.60 3.40
CA LEU A 7 -3.78 14.59 3.58
C LEU A 7 -4.27 13.26 2.98
N PRO A 8 -3.91 12.95 1.72
CA PRO A 8 -4.29 11.69 1.09
C PRO A 8 -3.34 10.57 1.55
N CYS A 9 -3.63 9.95 2.69
CA CYS A 9 -2.91 8.77 3.16
C CYS A 9 -3.87 7.58 3.30
N ALA A 10 -3.62 6.53 2.52
CA ALA A 10 -4.41 5.30 2.53
C ALA A 10 -3.88 4.26 3.53
N ALA A 11 -2.56 4.19 3.69
CA ALA A 11 -1.88 3.26 4.58
C ALA A 11 -0.41 3.67 4.78
N LEU A 12 0.16 3.24 5.92
CA LEU A 12 1.60 3.18 6.12
C LEU A 12 2.10 1.80 5.68
N PHE A 13 3.26 1.75 5.03
CA PHE A 13 3.82 0.50 4.53
C PHE A 13 5.33 0.42 4.76
N CYS A 14 5.83 -0.80 4.87
CA CYS A 14 7.25 -1.13 4.82
C CYS A 14 7.57 -1.90 3.54
N THR A 15 8.87 -2.04 3.21
CA THR A 15 9.30 -2.84 2.06
C THR A 15 8.69 -4.24 2.09
N GLN A 16 8.59 -4.84 3.28
CA GLN A 16 7.96 -6.14 3.46
C GLN A 16 6.45 -6.15 3.16
N THR A 17 5.72 -5.05 3.39
CA THR A 17 4.30 -4.96 3.00
C THR A 17 4.16 -5.03 1.47
N VAL A 18 5.08 -4.38 0.75
CA VAL A 18 5.13 -4.43 -0.71
C VAL A 18 5.52 -5.82 -1.22
N LEU A 19 6.54 -6.45 -0.62
CA LEU A 19 6.91 -7.83 -0.96
C LEU A 19 5.77 -8.81 -0.73
N ASN A 20 5.03 -8.66 0.37
CA ASN A 20 3.86 -9.48 0.66
C ASN A 20 2.78 -9.29 -0.40
N ALA A 21 2.52 -8.05 -0.84
CA ALA A 21 1.57 -7.76 -1.93
C ALA A 21 2.03 -8.35 -3.26
N MET A 22 3.30 -8.16 -3.63
CA MET A 22 3.89 -8.71 -4.86
C MET A 22 3.85 -10.24 -4.89
N ASN A 23 4.12 -10.92 -3.78
CA ASN A 23 4.06 -12.39 -3.71
C ASN A 23 2.62 -12.97 -3.80
N LYS A 24 1.58 -12.13 -3.67
CA LYS A 24 0.18 -12.53 -3.96
C LYS A 24 -0.12 -12.52 -5.46
N VAL A 25 0.67 -11.79 -6.26
CA VAL A 25 0.52 -11.76 -7.72
C VAL A 25 1.12 -13.06 -8.29
N PRO A 26 0.31 -13.94 -8.92
CA PRO A 26 0.75 -15.30 -9.26
C PRO A 26 2.02 -15.38 -10.11
N VAL A 27 2.17 -14.48 -11.07
CA VAL A 27 3.29 -14.45 -12.03
C VAL A 27 4.59 -13.87 -11.45
N LEU A 28 4.51 -13.18 -10.31
CA LEU A 28 5.68 -12.75 -9.52
C LEU A 28 6.12 -13.78 -8.48
N LYS A 29 5.28 -14.77 -8.17
CA LYS A 29 5.56 -15.75 -7.14
C LYS A 29 6.84 -16.52 -7.46
N GLY A 30 7.80 -16.51 -6.53
CA GLY A 30 9.12 -17.12 -6.70
C GLY A 30 10.12 -16.32 -7.55
N LYS A 31 9.70 -15.19 -8.14
CA LYS A 31 10.58 -14.24 -8.85
C LYS A 31 11.01 -13.06 -7.98
N VAL A 32 10.32 -12.84 -6.86
CA VAL A 32 10.63 -11.79 -5.88
C VAL A 32 10.98 -12.41 -4.54
N ALA A 33 11.72 -11.68 -3.72
CA ALA A 33 12.06 -12.12 -2.37
C ALA A 33 10.81 -12.31 -1.50
N VAL A 34 10.82 -13.31 -0.63
CA VAL A 34 9.75 -13.52 0.37
C VAL A 34 10.00 -12.71 1.64
N GLY A 35 11.27 -12.55 2.05
CA GLY A 35 11.64 -11.82 3.27
C GLY A 35 11.08 -12.49 4.54
N ASP A 36 10.70 -11.67 5.52
CA ASP A 36 9.95 -12.09 6.71
C ASP A 36 8.51 -11.54 6.60
N PRO A 37 7.54 -12.33 6.10
CA PRO A 37 6.17 -11.86 5.89
C PRO A 37 5.48 -11.31 7.14
N SER A 38 5.97 -11.65 8.32
CA SER A 38 5.40 -11.25 9.61
C SER A 38 5.96 -9.93 10.14
N TYR A 39 7.07 -9.42 9.59
CA TYR A 39 7.80 -8.29 10.16
C TYR A 39 6.93 -7.05 10.39
N CYS A 40 6.14 -6.60 9.39
CA CYS A 40 5.30 -5.42 9.57
C CYS A 40 4.09 -5.66 10.52
N ASN A 41 3.87 -6.89 11.03
CA ASN A 41 2.86 -7.19 12.06
C ASN A 41 3.44 -7.22 13.48
N THR A 42 4.76 -7.11 13.63
CA THR A 42 5.40 -7.09 14.95
C THR A 42 5.02 -5.83 15.72
N GLU A 43 4.90 -5.95 17.04
CA GLU A 43 4.60 -4.80 17.91
C GLU A 43 5.73 -3.77 17.90
N GLU A 44 6.98 -4.21 17.72
CA GLU A 44 8.14 -3.33 17.56
C GLU A 44 7.99 -2.44 16.33
N TYR A 45 7.68 -3.03 15.17
CA TYR A 45 7.42 -2.27 13.95
C TYR A 45 6.23 -1.32 14.13
N LYS A 46 5.09 -1.79 14.66
CA LYS A 46 3.91 -0.93 14.89
C LYS A 46 4.22 0.26 15.79
N LYS A 47 5.03 0.08 16.83
CA LYS A 47 5.44 1.15 17.76
C LYS A 47 6.41 2.15 17.12
N SER A 48 7.16 1.74 16.10
CA SER A 48 8.07 2.62 15.35
C SER A 48 7.34 3.58 14.39
N LEU A 49 6.06 3.32 14.10
CA LEU A 49 5.27 4.12 13.18
C LEU A 49 4.62 5.31 13.89
N TYR A 50 4.58 6.45 13.19
CA TYR A 50 3.72 7.55 13.58
C TYR A 50 2.24 7.19 13.36
N VAL A 51 1.37 7.69 14.24
CA VAL A 51 -0.07 7.65 14.01
C VAL A 51 -0.43 8.76 13.04
N VAL A 52 -1.04 8.40 11.90
CA VAL A 52 -1.51 9.34 10.90
C VAL A 52 -3.04 9.35 10.92
N ASP A 53 -3.62 10.51 11.26
CA ASP A 53 -5.08 10.73 11.21
C ASP A 53 -5.44 11.49 9.93
N CYS A 54 -6.19 10.82 9.05
CA CYS A 54 -6.71 11.40 7.81
C CYS A 54 -8.24 11.51 7.78
N SER A 55 -8.91 11.34 8.93
CA SER A 55 -10.38 11.28 9.01
C SER A 55 -11.07 12.52 8.43
N GLU A 56 -10.58 13.72 8.74
CA GLU A 56 -11.11 14.97 8.16
C GLU A 56 -10.85 15.05 6.65
N SER A 57 -9.70 14.56 6.17
CA SER A 57 -9.39 14.53 4.74
C SER A 57 -10.31 13.58 3.97
N VAL A 58 -10.63 12.41 4.53
CA VAL A 58 -11.58 11.45 3.95
C VAL A 58 -12.96 12.06 3.83
N LYS A 59 -13.46 12.73 4.89
CA LYS A 59 -14.75 13.43 4.86
C LYS A 59 -14.78 14.52 3.79
N LEU A 60 -13.72 15.31 3.67
CA LEU A 60 -13.63 16.37 2.65
C LEU A 60 -13.64 15.85 1.22
N LEU A 61 -13.16 14.63 1.02
CA LEU A 61 -13.16 13.95 -0.27
C LEU A 61 -14.49 13.24 -0.56
N GLY A 62 -15.47 13.28 0.35
CA GLY A 62 -16.77 12.64 0.19
C GLY A 62 -16.82 11.19 0.69
N ASP A 63 -16.13 10.91 1.79
CA ASP A 63 -16.09 9.60 2.44
C ASP A 63 -15.61 8.48 1.51
N ILE A 64 -14.62 8.80 0.68
CA ILE A 64 -14.04 7.85 -0.27
C ILE A 64 -13.38 6.67 0.43
N GLN A 65 -13.39 5.53 -0.26
CA GLN A 65 -12.57 4.39 0.09
C GLN A 65 -11.31 4.41 -0.77
N PHE A 66 -10.14 4.58 -0.14
CA PHE A 66 -8.87 4.54 -0.86
C PHE A 66 -8.61 3.13 -1.43
N ILE A 67 -7.91 3.08 -2.56
CA ILE A 67 -7.41 1.82 -3.13
C ILE A 67 -6.44 1.18 -2.13
N THR A 68 -6.59 -0.12 -1.91
CA THR A 68 -5.70 -0.87 -1.00
C THR A 68 -4.30 -1.03 -1.60
N LEU A 69 -3.29 -1.22 -0.75
CA LEU A 69 -1.92 -1.44 -1.23
C LEU A 69 -1.82 -2.68 -2.14
N ASP A 70 -2.52 -3.77 -1.80
CA ASP A 70 -2.55 -4.99 -2.63
C ASP A 70 -3.06 -4.69 -4.05
N LYS A 71 -4.17 -3.94 -4.16
CA LYS A 71 -4.73 -3.56 -5.46
C LYS A 71 -3.82 -2.61 -6.22
N CYS A 72 -3.23 -1.63 -5.53
CA CYS A 72 -2.29 -0.68 -6.12
C CYS A 72 -1.08 -1.40 -6.74
N VAL A 73 -0.49 -2.36 -6.00
CA VAL A 73 0.64 -3.16 -6.47
C VAL A 73 0.25 -4.04 -7.66
N ALA A 74 -0.91 -4.70 -7.60
CA ALA A 74 -1.41 -5.51 -8.70
C ALA A 74 -1.66 -4.69 -9.97
N ASP A 75 -2.32 -3.52 -9.86
CA ASP A 75 -2.64 -2.66 -11.00
C ASP A 75 -1.35 -2.10 -11.65
N ILE A 76 -0.37 -1.66 -10.84
CA ILE A 76 0.94 -1.21 -11.34
C ILE A 76 1.68 -2.34 -12.05
N TYR A 77 1.65 -3.54 -11.48
CA TYR A 77 2.27 -4.70 -12.09
C TYR A 77 1.64 -5.06 -13.44
N GLU A 78 0.30 -5.10 -13.51
CA GLU A 78 -0.42 -5.33 -14.76
C GLU A 78 -0.08 -4.28 -15.82
N GLN A 79 0.00 -3.01 -15.42
CA GLN A 79 0.40 -1.94 -16.33
C GLN A 79 1.81 -2.16 -16.86
N TYR A 80 2.76 -2.50 -15.99
CA TYR A 80 4.14 -2.74 -16.39
C TYR A 80 4.24 -3.92 -17.38
N TYR A 81 3.53 -5.03 -17.12
CA TYR A 81 3.53 -6.18 -18.02
C TYR A 81 2.90 -5.89 -19.37
N LYS A 82 1.74 -5.20 -19.39
CA LYS A 82 1.07 -4.81 -20.64
C LYS A 82 1.93 -3.94 -21.55
N VAL A 83 2.84 -3.15 -20.98
CA VAL A 83 3.71 -2.24 -21.75
C VAL A 83 5.03 -2.90 -22.15
N ASN A 84 5.54 -3.84 -21.37
CA ASN A 84 6.86 -4.44 -21.59
C ASN A 84 6.82 -5.84 -22.23
N ASP A 85 5.64 -6.36 -22.61
CA ASP A 85 5.45 -7.68 -23.24
C ASP A 85 6.21 -8.82 -22.53
N LEU A 86 6.11 -8.85 -21.20
CA LEU A 86 6.71 -9.89 -20.34
C LEU A 86 5.74 -11.00 -19.97
#